data_AF-A0A530ZGY4-F1
#
_entry.id   AF-A0A530ZGY4-F1
#
_cell.length_a   1.000
_cell.length_b   1.000
_cell.length_c   1.000
_cell.angle_alpha   90.00
_cell.angle_beta   90.00
_cell.angle_gamma   90.00
#
_symmetry.space_group_name_H-M   'P 1'
#
loop_
_entity.id
_entity.type
_entity.pdbx_description
1 polymer ?
#
loop_
_entity_poly.entity_id
_entity_poly.type
_entity_poly.pdbx_seq_one_letter_code
_entity_poly.pdbx_strand_id
1 'polypeptide(L)' 'MNTGTVKFYNGRTDFIQPTDGGKDVFVHVSALERAGFPGLAEGQKLQFELERDTKGRESAANLQLI' A
#
# COMPACT_ATOMS: atom_id res chain seq x y z
N MET A 1 0.55 -10.95 6.01
CA MET A 1 0.44 -9.58 6.56
C MET A 1 1.83 -8.97 6.60
N ASN A 2 2.02 -7.93 5.81
CA ASN A 2 3.25 -7.17 5.69
C ASN A 2 3.04 -5.78 6.30
N THR A 3 4.11 -5.20 6.83
CA THR A 3 4.10 -3.84 7.36
C THR A 3 4.94 -2.95 6.47
N GLY A 4 4.56 -1.69 6.35
CA GLY A 4 5.33 -0.72 5.59
C GLY A 4 4.99 0.70 5.94
N THR A 5 5.80 1.59 5.38
CA THR A 5 5.66 3.03 5.54
C THR A 5 5.30 3.63 4.20
N VAL A 6 4.32 4.51 4.19
CA VAL A 6 3.93 5.27 3.00
C VAL A 6 5.08 6.16 2.60
N LYS A 7 5.55 6.00 1.37
CA LYS A 7 6.71 6.71 0.87
C LYS A 7 6.33 8.05 0.25
N PHE A 8 5.29 8.07 -0.58
CA PHE A 8 4.75 9.29 -1.17
C PHE A 8 3.41 9.02 -1.88
N TYR A 9 2.62 10.08 -2.05
CA TYR A 9 1.39 10.13 -2.84
C TYR A 9 1.55 11.07 -4.03
N ASN A 10 1.20 10.62 -5.24
CA ASN A 10 1.24 11.42 -6.47
C ASN A 10 -0.16 11.84 -6.98
N GLY A 11 -1.19 11.89 -6.14
CA GLY A 11 -2.55 12.20 -6.62
C GLY A 11 -3.23 11.11 -7.47
N ARG A 12 -2.47 10.12 -7.96
CA ARG A 12 -2.96 8.99 -8.78
C ARG A 12 -2.80 7.63 -8.09
N THR A 13 -1.70 7.43 -7.37
CA THR A 13 -1.36 6.17 -6.70
C THR A 13 -0.41 6.45 -5.53
N ASP A 14 -0.54 5.65 -4.48
CA ASP A 14 0.36 5.66 -3.33
C ASP A 14 1.39 4.53 -3.46
N PHE A 15 2.60 4.77 -2.95
CA PHE A 15 3.64 3.75 -2.83
C PHE A 15 3.96 3.49 -1.36
N ILE A 16 4.03 2.21 -1.00
CA ILE A 16 4.43 1.76 0.34
C ILE A 16 5.79 1.08 0.24
N GLN A 17 6.70 1.47 1.13
CA GLN A 17 7.96 0.79 1.32
C GLN A 17 7.80 -0.25 2.44
N PRO A 18 7.95 -1.57 2.15
CA PRO A 18 7.87 -2.60 3.17
C PRO A 18 8.99 -2.45 4.19
N THR A 19 8.70 -2.71 5.47
CA THR A 19 9.73 -2.71 6.53
C THR A 19 10.75 -3.84 6.35
N ASP A 20 10.40 -4.87 5.59
CA ASP A 20 11.26 -6.00 5.25
C ASP A 20 12.39 -5.64 4.26
N GLY A 21 12.40 -4.40 3.74
CA GLY A 21 13.39 -3.96 2.74
C GLY A 21 13.14 -4.50 1.33
N GLY A 22 11.97 -5.10 1.10
CA GLY A 22 11.52 -5.57 -0.20
C GLY A 22 11.27 -4.44 -1.22
N LYS A 23 10.82 -4.81 -2.42
CA LYS A 23 10.48 -3.83 -3.46
C LYS A 23 9.34 -2.92 -3.02
N ASP A 24 9.37 -1.67 -3.49
CA ASP A 24 8.27 -0.73 -3.30
C ASP A 24 6.97 -1.33 -3.86
N VAL A 25 5.91 -1.28 -3.05
CA VAL A 25 4.61 -1.87 -3.35
C VAL A 25 3.66 -0.75 -3.73
N PHE A 26 3.03 -0.87 -4.89
CA PHE A 26 2.03 0.10 -5.30
C PHE A 26 0.68 -0.21 -4.66
N VAL A 27 -0.03 0.85 -4.27
CA VAL A 27 -1.38 0.80 -3.73
C VAL A 27 -2.33 1.31 -4.79
N HIS A 28 -3.36 0.54 -5.10
CA HIS A 28 -4.42 0.98 -5.98
C HIS A 28 -5.44 1.83 -5.22
N VAL A 29 -6.03 2.84 -5.87
CA VAL A 29 -7.10 3.65 -5.26
C VAL A 29 -8.25 2.78 -4.72
N SER A 30 -8.57 1.69 -5.41
CA SER A 30 -9.60 0.74 -4.98
C SER A 30 -9.28 0.05 -3.65
N ALA A 31 -7.99 -0.13 -3.30
CA ALA A 31 -7.61 -0.68 -2.01
C ALA A 31 -7.83 0.32 -0.88
N LEU A 32 -7.60 1.62 -1.15
CA LEU A 32 -7.89 2.72 -0.22
C LEU A 32 -9.39 2.86 0.02
N GLU A 33 -10.18 2.85 -1.07
CA GLU A 33 -11.64 2.92 -1.00
C GLU A 33 -12.22 1.74 -0.20
N ARG A 34 -11.72 0.52 -0.44
CA ARG A 34 -12.13 -0.68 0.32
C ARG A 34 -11.77 -0.61 1.79
N ALA A 35 -10.62 -0.02 2.11
CA ALA A 35 -10.19 0.20 3.48
C ALA A 35 -10.88 1.42 4.13
N GLY A 36 -11.65 2.19 3.38
CA GLY A 36 -12.31 3.41 3.86
C GLY A 36 -11.34 4.56 4.13
N PHE A 37 -10.14 4.53 3.54
CA PHE A 37 -9.17 5.62 3.69
C PHE A 37 -9.38 6.67 2.60
N PRO A 38 -9.50 7.95 2.96
CA PRO A 38 -9.56 9.04 1.98
C PRO A 38 -8.21 9.27 1.27
N GLY A 39 -7.12 8.73 1.82
CA GLY A 39 -5.77 8.80 1.32
C GLY A 39 -4.77 8.35 2.39
N LEU A 40 -3.50 8.24 2.02
CA LEU A 40 -2.40 7.93 2.94
C LEU A 40 -1.48 9.13 3.06
N ALA A 41 -1.05 9.46 4.29
CA ALA A 41 -0.05 10.49 4.51
C ALA A 41 1.37 9.91 4.33
N GLU A 42 2.28 10.70 3.78
CA GLU A 42 3.70 10.33 3.72
C GLU A 42 4.26 10.07 5.13
N GLY A 43 5.05 9.01 5.28
CA GLY A 43 5.62 8.58 6.56
C GLY A 43 4.66 7.79 7.45
N GLN A 44 3.39 7.62 7.05
CA GLN A 44 2.41 6.86 7.82
C GLN A 44 2.73 5.37 7.77
N LYS A 45 2.65 4.70 8.92
CA LYS A 45 2.82 3.25 9.00
C LYS A 45 1.47 2.58 8.85
N LEU A 46 1.45 1.50 8.07
CA LEU A 46 0.28 0.66 7.92
C LEU A 46 0.69 -0.79 7.68
N GLN A 47 -0.26 -1.66 7.97
CA GLN A 47 -0.21 -3.06 7.61
C GLN A 47 -1.00 -3.27 6.31
N PHE A 48 -0.52 -4.16 5.47
CA PHE A 48 -1.12 -4.48 4.18
C PHE A 48 -0.81 -5.93 3.81
N GLU A 49 -1.53 -6.45 2.82
CA GLU A 49 -1.26 -7.77 2.24
C GLU A 49 -0.78 -7.61 0.81
N LEU A 50 0.20 -8.43 0.42
CA LEU A 50 0.68 -8.48 -0.95
C LEU A 50 -0.23 -9.40 -1.76
N GLU A 51 -0.97 -8.82 -2.69
CA GLU A 51 -1.79 -9.55 -3.64
C GLU A 51 -1.15 -9.49 -5.02
N ARG A 52 -1.02 -10.67 -5.66
CA ARG A 52 -0.38 -10.79 -6.98
C ARG A 52 -1.47 -10.86 -8.04
N ASP A 53 -1.50 -9.88 -8.92
CA ASP A 53 -2.45 -9.83 -10.05
C ASP A 53 -2.15 -10.94 -11.07
N THR A 54 -3.13 -11.27 -11.91
CA THR A 54 -3.01 -12.20 -13.05
C THR A 54 -1.86 -11.88 -13.99
N LYS A 55 -1.39 -10.62 -14.01
CA LYS A 55 -0.20 -10.17 -14.77
C LYS A 55 1.14 -10.31 -14.02
N GLY A 56 1.16 -10.96 -12.85
CA GLY A 56 2.37 -11.16 -12.04
C GLY A 56 2.88 -9.92 -11.30
N ARG A 57 2.07 -8.85 -11.22
CA ARG A 57 2.40 -7.62 -10.48
C ARG A 57 1.91 -7.74 -9.05
N GLU A 58 2.72 -7.29 -8.10
CA GLU A 58 2.41 -7.32 -6.67
C GLU A 58 1.88 -5.96 -6.22
N SER A 59 0.70 -5.94 -5.60
CA SER A 59 0.00 -4.76 -5.10
C SER A 59 -0.43 -4.92 -3.66
N ALA A 60 -0.54 -3.81 -2.94
CA ALA A 60 -1.07 -3.81 -1.57
C ALA A 60 -2.61 -3.93 -1.57
N ALA A 61 -3.12 -4.89 -0.81
CA ALA A 61 -4.52 -5.11 -0.48
C ALA A 61 -4.73 -5.08 1.04
N ASN A 62 -5.98 -5.06 1.50
CA ASN A 62 -6.35 -5.11 2.92
C ASN A 62 -5.54 -4.14 3.80
N LEU A 63 -5.56 -2.85 3.47
CA LEU A 63 -4.83 -1.82 4.19
C LEU A 63 -5.43 -1.63 5.59
N GLN A 64 -4.58 -1.60 6.61
CA GLN A 64 -4.97 -1.34 8.00
C GLN A 64 -3.97 -0.41 8.68
N LEU A 65 -4.45 0.64 9.34
CA LEU A 65 -3.58 1.51 10.13
C LEU A 65 -3.10 0.81 11.40
N ILE A 66 -1.84 1.08 11.77
CA ILE A 66 -1.19 0.57 12.98
C ILE A 66 -0.48 1.68 13.75
#